data_AF-C4QYJ5-F1
#
_entry.id   AF-C4QYJ5-F1
#
_cell.length_a   1.000
_cell.length_b   1.000
_cell.length_c   1.000
_cell.angle_alpha   90.00
_cell.angle_beta   90.00
_cell.angle_gamma   90.00
#
_symmetry.space_group_name_H-M   'P 1'
#
loop_
_entity.id
_entity.type
_entity.pdbx_description
1 polymer ?
#
loop_
_entity_poly.entity_id
_entity_poly.type
_entity_poly.pdbx_seq_one_letter_code
_entity_poly.pdbx_strand_id
1 'polypeptide(L)'
;MIRLGLLRRFHILIPTQGNFKNKLNVATKYGTIKKTLSKTQLKKIQKQDDAKLMAKNKKQLAPAAALKLAKSILNSDSLDRVDPTVKLSLQDLQSLYQNPNRRLLYNFLGTSGDQLNDSYVVEKDVLKLLERDDLPRALYLVRLAKDNGIVGMNRIMHYLLKRDKISLTFQLIALRKKWGVATNSLTYTIIFQGCAKAESNLNLAQSRQLVALLQKAHKDRLANVIHLNALLDALLKSEKLPLVWEVKELFIDTLPKIEPDAITYTLLFKALGKSENNKEALETANSLWEEIVHNRKVKIDSYLARAYALLYLRSKNIELIKRGIIILRSYYDVCPVNEVENISMKPPKKATTVPVLLPVDTINPRKLRFQPDKAVEEILQHSYMRLTK
;
A
#
# COMPACT_ATOMS: atom_id res chain seq x y z
N MET A 1 -70.90 71.47 -14.56
CA MET A 1 -69.61 71.18 -15.19
C MET A 1 -68.52 71.32 -14.14
N ILE A 2 -67.75 70.26 -13.88
CA ILE A 2 -66.30 70.22 -13.56
C ILE A 2 -66.00 68.81 -12.99
N ARG A 3 -64.96 68.19 -13.55
CA ARG A 3 -64.66 66.75 -13.55
C ARG A 3 -64.21 66.20 -12.19
N LEU A 4 -64.70 65.00 -11.86
CA LEU A 4 -64.11 64.06 -10.90
C LEU A 4 -62.75 63.56 -11.42
N GLY A 5 -61.65 63.99 -10.79
CA GLY A 5 -60.30 63.50 -11.03
C GLY A 5 -59.89 62.48 -9.95
N LEU A 6 -59.92 61.20 -10.31
CA LEU A 6 -59.37 60.09 -9.53
C LEU A 6 -57.88 60.30 -9.24
N LEU A 7 -57.52 60.54 -7.97
CA LEU A 7 -56.14 60.45 -7.49
C LEU A 7 -55.70 58.99 -7.50
N ARG A 8 -54.99 58.57 -8.55
CA ARG A 8 -54.27 57.28 -8.59
C ARG A 8 -53.18 57.29 -7.52
N ARG A 9 -53.37 56.51 -6.45
CA ARG A 9 -52.28 56.07 -5.57
C ARG A 9 -51.36 55.14 -6.36
N PHE A 10 -50.23 55.66 -6.83
CA PHE A 10 -49.15 54.84 -7.37
C PHE A 10 -48.37 54.23 -6.18
N HIS A 11 -48.72 53.01 -5.78
CA HIS A 11 -47.77 52.13 -5.11
C HIS A 11 -46.80 51.60 -6.17
N ILE A 12 -45.68 52.30 -6.37
CA ILE A 12 -44.53 51.74 -7.07
C ILE A 12 -43.54 51.31 -5.98
N LEU A 13 -43.54 50.03 -5.64
CA LEU A 13 -42.37 49.40 -5.03
C LEU A 13 -41.28 49.41 -6.09
N ILE A 14 -40.54 50.50 -6.19
CA ILE A 14 -39.33 50.57 -7.02
C ILE A 14 -38.36 49.56 -6.40
N PRO A 15 -37.93 48.51 -7.11
CA PRO A 15 -36.86 47.66 -6.63
C PRO A 15 -35.64 48.56 -6.50
N THR A 16 -35.05 48.64 -5.31
CA THR A 16 -33.87 49.47 -5.02
C THR A 16 -32.65 48.94 -5.76
N GLN A 17 -32.63 49.15 -7.07
CA GLN A 17 -31.45 48.97 -7.90
C GLN A 17 -30.50 50.13 -7.62
N GLY A 18 -29.39 49.82 -6.94
CA GLY A 18 -28.26 50.73 -6.83
C GLY A 18 -27.74 50.88 -5.41
N ASN A 19 -26.61 50.24 -5.13
CA ASN A 19 -25.67 50.48 -4.00
C ASN A 19 -26.22 50.61 -2.57
N PHE A 20 -27.53 50.56 -2.34
CA PHE A 20 -28.17 50.80 -1.04
C PHE A 20 -27.88 49.66 -0.07
N LYS A 21 -27.99 48.41 -0.52
CA LYS A 21 -27.63 47.23 0.29
C LYS A 21 -26.15 47.25 0.71
N ASN A 22 -25.26 47.69 -0.17
CA ASN A 22 -23.84 47.85 0.13
C ASN A 22 -23.59 49.02 1.09
N LYS A 23 -24.26 50.16 0.89
CA LYS A 23 -24.20 51.32 1.79
C LYS A 23 -24.77 50.99 3.17
N LEU A 24 -25.86 50.24 3.25
CA LEU A 24 -26.48 49.75 4.48
C LEU A 24 -25.55 48.77 5.21
N ASN A 25 -24.97 47.80 4.50
CA ASN A 25 -24.01 46.85 5.09
C ASN A 25 -22.72 47.52 5.59
N VAL A 26 -22.25 48.57 4.91
CA VAL A 26 -21.12 49.38 5.37
C VAL A 26 -21.51 50.22 6.59
N ALA A 27 -22.71 50.82 6.58
CA ALA A 27 -23.21 51.63 7.69
C ALA A 27 -23.47 50.80 8.95
N THR A 28 -24.06 49.60 8.83
CA THR A 28 -24.35 48.71 9.96
C THR A 28 -23.09 48.10 10.55
N LYS A 29 -22.06 47.81 9.75
CA LYS A 29 -20.81 47.18 10.22
C LYS A 29 -19.79 48.16 10.82
N TYR A 30 -19.80 49.43 10.38
CA TYR A 30 -18.78 50.42 10.77
C TYR A 30 -19.35 51.67 11.46
N GLY A 31 -20.66 51.69 11.78
CA GLY A 31 -21.30 52.72 12.61
C GLY A 31 -21.29 54.15 12.04
N THR A 32 -20.82 54.35 10.81
CA THR A 32 -20.70 55.67 10.17
C THR A 32 -21.00 55.57 8.68
N ILE A 33 -21.83 56.49 8.16
CA ILE A 33 -22.02 56.68 6.71
C ILE A 33 -20.79 57.44 6.18
N LYS A 34 -19.64 56.76 6.09
CA LYS A 34 -18.42 57.37 5.54
C LYS A 34 -18.58 57.64 4.05
N LYS A 35 -17.96 58.74 3.59
CA LYS A 35 -17.72 59.08 2.17
C LYS A 35 -17.39 57.79 1.41
N THR A 36 -18.07 57.59 0.28
CA THR A 36 -17.99 56.39 -0.58
C THR A 36 -16.54 55.90 -0.69
N LEU A 37 -16.21 54.86 0.08
CA LEU A 37 -14.91 54.19 -0.02
C LEU A 37 -14.71 53.77 -1.47
N SER A 38 -13.52 54.00 -2.01
CA SER A 38 -13.24 53.63 -3.39
C SER A 38 -13.41 52.12 -3.57
N LYS A 39 -13.74 51.66 -4.79
CA LYS A 39 -13.85 50.22 -5.09
C LYS A 39 -12.60 49.42 -4.67
N THR A 40 -11.42 50.04 -4.71
CA THR A 40 -10.15 49.43 -4.29
C THR A 40 -10.02 49.33 -2.77
N GLN A 41 -10.47 50.34 -2.01
CA GLN A 41 -10.49 50.30 -0.55
C GLN A 41 -11.46 49.24 -0.01
N LEU A 42 -12.66 49.14 -0.60
CA LEU A 42 -13.64 48.11 -0.24
C LEU A 42 -13.10 46.69 -0.47
N LYS A 43 -12.44 46.44 -1.61
CA LYS A 43 -11.78 45.16 -1.90
C LYS A 43 -10.67 44.83 -0.89
N LYS A 44 -9.88 45.84 -0.46
CA LYS A 44 -8.83 45.64 0.56
C LYS A 44 -9.42 45.24 1.91
N ILE A 45 -10.48 45.92 2.36
CA ILE A 45 -11.17 45.60 3.63
C ILE A 45 -11.81 44.21 3.56
N GLN A 46 -12.48 43.87 2.46
CA GLN A 46 -13.03 42.52 2.24
C GLN A 46 -11.94 41.46 2.33
N LYS A 47 -10.82 41.64 1.64
CA LYS A 47 -9.67 40.73 1.71
C LYS A 47 -9.13 40.57 3.14
N GLN A 48 -9.07 41.65 3.91
CA GLN A 48 -8.64 41.60 5.32
C GLN A 48 -9.65 40.87 6.20
N ASP A 49 -10.95 41.12 6.03
CA ASP A 49 -12.02 40.43 6.76
C ASP A 49 -12.04 38.93 6.44
N ASP A 50 -11.88 38.57 5.16
CA ASP A 50 -11.78 37.18 4.70
C ASP A 50 -10.54 36.51 5.30
N ALA A 51 -9.40 37.17 5.33
CA ALA A 51 -8.18 36.65 5.97
C ALA A 51 -8.37 36.43 7.47
N LYS A 52 -9.02 37.36 8.19
CA LYS A 52 -9.37 37.22 9.61
C LYS A 52 -10.32 36.05 9.83
N LEU A 53 -11.34 35.89 8.98
CA LEU A 53 -12.29 34.78 9.06
C LEU A 53 -11.59 33.44 8.81
N MET A 54 -10.73 33.35 7.80
CA MET A 54 -9.92 32.17 7.52
C MET A 54 -9.02 31.82 8.71
N ALA A 55 -8.31 32.79 9.28
CA ALA A 55 -7.47 32.60 10.46
C ALA A 55 -8.29 32.12 11.67
N LYS A 56 -9.50 32.66 11.89
CA LYS A 56 -10.42 32.21 12.94
C LYS A 56 -10.88 30.77 12.70
N ASN A 57 -11.15 30.39 11.45
CA ASN A 57 -11.61 29.06 11.08
C ASN A 57 -10.55 27.97 11.23
N LYS A 58 -9.27 28.33 11.25
CA LYS A 58 -8.17 27.39 11.53
C LYS A 58 -8.00 27.09 13.02
N LYS A 59 -8.50 27.96 13.90
CA LYS A 59 -8.38 27.79 15.35
C LYS A 59 -9.50 26.90 15.90
N GLN A 60 -9.17 26.15 16.94
CA GLN A 60 -10.14 25.44 17.76
C GLN A 60 -11.21 26.38 18.32
N LEU A 61 -12.36 25.82 18.67
CA LEU A 61 -13.40 26.54 19.39
C LEU A 61 -13.04 26.63 20.88
N ALA A 62 -13.52 27.68 21.55
CA ALA A 62 -13.36 27.78 23.00
C ALA A 62 -14.00 26.56 23.70
N PRO A 63 -13.35 25.96 24.72
CA PRO A 63 -13.80 24.69 25.31
C PRO A 63 -15.28 24.69 25.73
N ALA A 64 -15.77 25.76 26.37
CA ALA A 64 -17.17 25.87 26.79
C ALA A 64 -18.16 25.90 25.60
N ALA A 65 -17.80 26.60 24.52
CA ALA A 65 -18.63 26.65 23.31
C ALA A 65 -18.58 25.32 22.53
N ALA A 66 -17.44 24.64 22.54
CA ALA A 66 -17.29 23.29 21.98
C ALA A 66 -18.18 22.29 22.72
N LEU A 67 -18.18 22.34 24.06
CA LEU A 67 -19.03 21.50 24.90
C LEU A 67 -20.50 21.70 24.62
N LYS A 68 -20.97 22.95 24.61
CA LYS A 68 -22.39 23.27 24.34
C LYS A 68 -22.84 22.72 22.97
N LEU A 69 -22.02 22.92 21.94
CA LEU A 69 -22.32 22.40 20.60
C LEU A 69 -22.28 20.87 20.56
N ALA A 70 -21.28 20.25 21.18
CA ALA A 70 -21.15 18.80 21.22
C ALA A 70 -22.35 18.13 21.92
N LYS A 71 -22.77 18.64 23.08
CA LYS A 71 -23.96 18.16 23.79
C LYS A 71 -25.21 18.26 22.93
N SER A 72 -25.39 19.38 22.23
CA SER A 72 -26.55 19.57 21.33
C SER A 72 -26.56 18.63 20.12
N ILE A 73 -25.39 18.21 19.63
CA ILE A 73 -25.29 17.30 18.47
C ILE A 73 -25.51 15.85 18.91
N LEU A 74 -24.95 15.47 20.05
CA LEU A 74 -25.00 14.11 20.57
C LEU A 74 -26.29 13.80 21.33
N ASN A 75 -27.12 14.81 21.59
CA ASN A 75 -28.31 14.70 22.46
C ASN A 75 -27.97 14.06 23.82
N SER A 76 -26.77 14.36 24.34
CA SER A 76 -26.23 13.76 25.56
C SER A 76 -25.65 14.84 26.47
N ASP A 77 -26.20 14.96 27.69
CA ASP A 77 -25.70 15.94 28.66
C ASP A 77 -24.46 15.48 29.43
N SER A 78 -24.10 14.21 29.31
CA SER A 78 -23.00 13.54 30.02
C SER A 78 -21.58 13.91 29.53
N LEU A 79 -21.44 14.80 28.56
CA LEU A 79 -20.14 15.18 28.01
C LEU A 79 -19.46 16.27 28.86
N ASP A 80 -18.41 15.92 29.61
CA ASP A 80 -17.70 16.87 30.49
C ASP A 80 -16.63 17.70 29.77
N ARG A 81 -15.94 17.10 28.79
CA ARG A 81 -14.83 17.72 28.03
C ARG A 81 -14.86 17.31 26.56
N VAL A 82 -14.26 18.14 25.71
CA VAL A 82 -14.11 17.90 24.26
C VAL A 82 -12.63 17.78 23.94
N ASP A 83 -12.09 16.57 24.07
CA ASP A 83 -10.67 16.25 23.86
C ASP A 83 -10.50 14.92 23.11
N PRO A 84 -9.32 14.66 22.50
CA PRO A 84 -9.02 13.40 21.79
C PRO A 84 -8.98 12.15 22.67
N THR A 85 -9.03 12.32 23.99
CA THR A 85 -8.99 11.22 24.96
C THR A 85 -10.37 10.69 25.30
N VAL A 86 -11.43 11.45 25.00
CA VAL A 86 -12.81 11.05 25.29
C VAL A 86 -13.16 9.87 24.40
N LYS A 87 -13.63 8.76 24.97
CA LYS A 87 -14.10 7.62 24.17
C LYS A 87 -15.54 7.92 23.71
N LEU A 88 -15.75 7.88 22.40
CA LEU A 88 -17.05 8.08 21.77
C LEU A 88 -17.39 6.85 20.95
N SER A 89 -18.69 6.54 20.82
CA SER A 89 -19.12 5.46 19.94
C SER A 89 -18.90 5.84 18.48
N LEU A 90 -18.90 4.85 17.58
CA LEU A 90 -18.81 5.11 16.14
C LEU A 90 -19.97 5.96 15.63
N GLN A 91 -21.16 5.80 16.20
CA GLN A 91 -22.36 6.57 15.85
C GLN A 91 -22.19 8.04 16.25
N ASP A 92 -21.69 8.29 17.47
CA ASP A 92 -21.42 9.65 17.97
C ASP A 92 -20.38 10.37 17.10
N LEU A 93 -19.29 9.67 16.75
CA LEU A 93 -18.28 10.22 15.86
C LEU A 93 -18.84 10.53 14.47
N GLN A 94 -19.70 9.67 13.93
CA GLN A 94 -20.34 9.89 12.64
C GLN A 94 -21.25 11.13 12.66
N SER A 95 -22.07 11.28 13.70
CA SER A 95 -22.91 12.47 13.91
C SER A 95 -22.06 13.75 14.00
N LEU A 96 -20.94 13.69 14.73
CA LEU A 96 -20.01 14.81 14.83
C LEU A 96 -19.37 15.15 13.48
N TYR A 97 -18.92 14.16 12.71
CA TYR A 97 -18.24 14.36 11.42
C TYR A 97 -19.13 14.89 10.30
N GLN A 98 -20.45 14.76 10.42
CA GLN A 98 -21.41 15.37 9.50
C GLN A 98 -21.56 16.88 9.70
N ASN A 99 -21.09 17.43 10.82
CA ASN A 99 -21.23 18.85 11.09
C ASN A 99 -20.33 19.72 10.21
N PRO A 100 -20.82 20.88 9.74
CA PRO A 100 -20.03 21.80 8.92
C PRO A 100 -18.94 22.54 9.71
N ASN A 101 -19.03 22.55 11.05
CA ASN A 101 -18.15 23.34 11.92
C ASN A 101 -16.79 22.66 12.15
N ARG A 102 -15.84 22.89 11.24
CA ARG A 102 -14.44 22.38 11.32
C ARG A 102 -13.73 22.71 12.64
N ARG A 103 -14.05 23.86 13.23
CA ARG A 103 -13.45 24.30 14.50
C ARG A 103 -13.77 23.37 15.65
N LEU A 104 -14.98 22.81 15.70
CA LEU A 104 -15.37 21.82 16.72
C LEU A 104 -14.61 20.51 16.51
N LEU A 105 -14.46 20.09 15.25
CA LEU A 105 -13.71 18.88 14.89
C LEU A 105 -12.24 18.96 15.31
N TYR A 106 -11.64 20.14 15.23
CA TYR A 106 -10.29 20.39 15.72
C TYR A 106 -10.13 20.16 17.23
N ASN A 107 -11.15 20.48 18.05
CA ASN A 107 -11.13 20.16 19.48
C ASN A 107 -11.11 18.64 19.70
N PHE A 108 -11.97 17.88 19.01
CA PHE A 108 -12.04 16.42 19.13
C PHE A 108 -10.79 15.69 18.64
N LEU A 109 -10.12 16.24 17.63
CA LEU A 109 -8.87 15.67 17.11
C LEU A 109 -7.64 16.18 17.85
N GLY A 110 -7.77 17.28 18.60
CA GLY A 110 -6.66 17.91 19.32
C GLY A 110 -5.67 18.58 18.38
N THR A 111 -6.12 18.96 17.19
CA THR A 111 -5.30 19.57 16.14
C THR A 111 -5.84 20.94 15.77
N SER A 112 -5.20 21.61 14.82
CA SER A 112 -5.65 22.90 14.30
C SER A 112 -5.45 22.95 12.80
N GLY A 113 -6.14 23.89 12.13
CA GLY A 113 -6.01 24.06 10.69
C GLY A 113 -4.60 24.44 10.23
N ASP A 114 -3.77 25.04 11.09
CA ASP A 114 -2.36 25.32 10.77
C ASP A 114 -1.49 24.06 10.94
N GLN A 115 -1.70 23.29 12.00
CA GLN A 115 -1.00 22.01 12.22
C GLN A 115 -1.33 20.96 11.13
N LEU A 116 -2.55 20.97 10.59
CA LEU A 116 -2.93 20.10 9.47
C LEU A 116 -2.17 20.39 8.17
N ASN A 117 -1.51 21.54 8.07
CA ASN A 117 -0.67 21.84 6.91
C ASN A 117 0.73 21.20 7.01
N ASP A 118 1.10 20.70 8.18
CA ASP A 118 2.38 20.05 8.43
C ASP A 118 2.21 18.52 8.51
N SER A 119 2.76 17.82 7.51
CA SER A 119 2.65 16.37 7.41
C SER A 119 3.29 15.62 8.58
N TYR A 120 4.34 16.19 9.19
CA TYR A 120 5.01 15.60 10.35
C TYR A 120 4.15 15.68 11.62
N VAL A 121 3.49 16.83 11.83
CA VAL A 121 2.57 17.00 12.96
C VAL A 121 1.36 16.09 12.80
N VAL A 122 0.80 16.00 11.60
CA VAL A 122 -0.30 15.06 11.30
C VAL A 122 0.13 13.61 11.58
N GLU A 123 1.31 13.19 11.13
CA GLU A 123 1.84 11.86 11.42
C GLU A 123 1.94 11.60 12.93
N LYS A 124 2.52 12.54 13.69
CA LYS A 124 2.68 12.42 15.14
C LYS A 124 1.33 12.26 15.85
N ASP A 125 0.33 13.04 15.45
CA ASP A 125 -1.00 12.97 16.06
C ASP A 125 -1.75 11.69 15.64
N VAL A 126 -1.58 11.23 14.40
CA VAL A 126 -2.06 9.90 13.96
C VAL A 126 -1.44 8.79 14.81
N LEU A 127 -0.14 8.81 15.06
CA LEU A 127 0.52 7.80 15.88
C LEU A 127 -0.04 7.75 17.31
N LYS A 128 -0.22 8.91 17.97
CA LYS A 128 -0.85 8.97 19.30
C LYS A 128 -2.27 8.40 19.32
N LEU A 129 -3.04 8.58 18.25
CA LEU A 129 -4.40 8.02 18.12
C LEU A 129 -4.35 6.50 17.91
N LEU A 130 -3.39 6.01 17.12
CA LEU A 130 -3.18 4.58 16.89
C LEU A 130 -2.69 3.84 18.13
N GLU A 131 -1.86 4.47 18.97
CA GLU A 131 -1.46 3.94 20.28
C GLU A 131 -2.65 3.71 21.23
N ARG A 132 -3.74 4.47 21.02
CA ARG A 132 -5.00 4.35 21.77
C ARG A 132 -6.04 3.48 21.10
N ASP A 133 -5.67 2.82 20.00
CA ASP A 133 -6.57 2.06 19.13
C ASP A 133 -7.77 2.87 18.57
N ASP A 134 -7.63 4.20 18.48
CA ASP A 134 -8.65 5.10 17.92
C ASP A 134 -8.45 5.30 16.41
N LEU A 135 -8.70 4.22 15.66
CA LEU A 135 -8.64 4.21 14.20
C LEU A 135 -9.61 5.21 13.53
N PRO A 136 -10.88 5.37 13.97
CA PRO A 136 -11.83 6.29 13.35
C PRO A 136 -11.35 7.74 13.36
N ARG A 137 -10.78 8.22 14.47
CA ARG A 137 -10.22 9.57 14.53
C ARG A 137 -8.97 9.71 13.69
N ALA A 138 -8.07 8.73 13.72
CA ALA A 138 -6.88 8.73 12.89
C ALA A 138 -7.22 8.86 11.39
N LEU A 139 -8.23 8.11 10.91
CA LEU A 139 -8.71 8.18 9.54
C LEU A 139 -9.34 9.54 9.21
N TYR A 140 -10.15 10.09 10.13
CA TYR A 140 -10.78 11.38 9.92
C TYR A 140 -9.75 12.52 9.88
N LEU A 141 -8.73 12.46 10.73
CA LEU A 141 -7.62 13.42 10.75
C LEU A 141 -6.89 13.46 9.40
N VAL A 142 -6.53 12.29 8.86
CA VAL A 142 -5.91 12.16 7.54
C VAL A 142 -6.82 12.68 6.42
N ARG A 143 -8.12 12.37 6.49
CA ARG A 143 -9.11 12.88 5.53
C ARG A 143 -9.18 14.41 5.53
N LEU A 144 -9.05 15.06 6.69
CA LEU A 144 -9.01 16.52 6.78
C LEU A 144 -7.70 17.11 6.23
N ALA A 145 -6.58 16.42 6.45
CA ALA A 145 -5.25 16.86 6.03
C ALA A 145 -4.99 16.71 4.51
N LYS A 146 -5.78 15.89 3.79
CA LYS A 146 -5.65 15.63 2.34
C LYS A 146 -4.21 15.24 1.98
N ASP A 147 -3.55 15.98 1.08
CA ASP A 147 -2.17 15.71 0.64
C ASP A 147 -1.16 15.71 1.79
N ASN A 148 -1.36 16.51 2.84
CA ASN A 148 -0.47 16.48 4.01
C ASN A 148 -0.70 15.23 4.87
N GLY A 149 -1.81 14.53 4.67
CA GLY A 149 -2.14 13.28 5.34
C GLY A 149 -1.49 12.03 4.74
N ILE A 150 -0.67 12.13 3.68
CA ILE A 150 -0.08 10.96 3.01
C ILE A 150 0.75 10.10 3.97
N VAL A 151 1.59 10.74 4.80
CA VAL A 151 2.45 10.04 5.77
C VAL A 151 1.61 9.39 6.86
N GLY A 152 0.63 10.11 7.41
CA GLY A 152 -0.32 9.56 8.38
C GLY A 152 -1.10 8.37 7.82
N MET A 153 -1.59 8.46 6.58
CA MET A 153 -2.28 7.35 5.89
C MET A 153 -1.40 6.11 5.79
N ASN A 154 -0.13 6.29 5.44
CA ASN A 154 0.84 5.21 5.35
C ASN A 154 1.07 4.55 6.72
N ARG A 155 1.13 5.33 7.82
CA ARG A 155 1.21 4.79 9.19
C ARG A 155 -0.02 3.96 9.57
N ILE A 156 -1.21 4.43 9.24
CA ILE A 156 -2.46 3.70 9.49
C ILE A 156 -2.47 2.37 8.73
N MET A 157 -2.14 2.39 7.43
CA MET A 157 -2.08 1.16 6.62
C MET A 157 -1.06 0.16 7.19
N HIS A 158 0.12 0.64 7.57
CA HIS A 158 1.15 -0.21 8.17
C HIS A 158 0.70 -0.81 9.51
N TYR A 159 0.03 -0.03 10.36
CA TYR A 159 -0.56 -0.50 11.61
C TYR A 159 -1.63 -1.58 11.39
N LEU A 160 -2.49 -1.43 10.38
CA LEU A 160 -3.51 -2.43 10.04
C LEU A 160 -2.91 -3.73 9.52
N LEU A 161 -1.90 -3.65 8.64
CA LEU A 161 -1.20 -4.82 8.10
C LEU A 161 -0.46 -5.60 9.18
N LYS A 162 0.14 -4.91 10.17
CA LYS A 162 0.75 -5.55 11.35
C LYS A 162 -0.24 -6.34 12.20
N ARG A 163 -1.54 -6.05 12.10
CA ARG A 163 -2.64 -6.75 12.80
C ARG A 163 -3.43 -7.66 11.85
N ASP A 164 -2.84 -7.99 10.71
CA ASP A 164 -3.40 -8.87 9.70
C ASP A 164 -4.78 -8.40 9.16
N LYS A 165 -5.06 -7.09 9.21
CA LYS A 165 -6.32 -6.50 8.71
C LYS A 165 -6.21 -6.14 7.22
N ILE A 166 -5.93 -7.14 6.38
CA ILE A 166 -5.69 -6.98 4.94
C ILE A 166 -6.89 -6.32 4.23
N SER A 167 -8.11 -6.81 4.47
CA SER A 167 -9.32 -6.32 3.80
C SER A 167 -9.56 -4.82 4.05
N LEU A 168 -9.34 -4.36 5.28
CA LEU A 168 -9.46 -2.94 5.63
C LEU A 168 -8.39 -2.10 4.91
N THR A 169 -7.16 -2.60 4.81
CA THR A 169 -6.08 -1.92 4.09
C THR A 169 -6.43 -1.70 2.60
N PHE A 170 -7.03 -2.68 1.93
CA PHE A 170 -7.49 -2.50 0.54
C PHE A 170 -8.62 -1.47 0.41
N GLN A 171 -9.56 -1.44 1.36
CA GLN A 171 -10.60 -0.40 1.41
C GLN A 171 -9.97 0.99 1.58
N LEU A 172 -8.94 1.11 2.43
CA LEU A 172 -8.20 2.34 2.64
C LEU A 172 -7.51 2.87 1.37
N ILE A 173 -7.04 2.00 0.48
CA ILE A 173 -6.50 2.40 -0.83
C ILE A 173 -7.59 2.98 -1.74
N ALA A 174 -8.78 2.42 -1.72
CA ALA A 174 -9.90 2.99 -2.47
C ALA A 174 -10.33 4.33 -1.87
N LEU A 175 -10.36 4.44 -0.54
CA LEU A 175 -10.78 5.64 0.18
C LEU A 175 -9.78 6.80 0.03
N ARG A 176 -8.47 6.55 0.09
CA ARG A 176 -7.46 7.61 -0.07
C ARG A 176 -7.60 8.34 -1.41
N LYS A 177 -7.98 7.62 -2.48
CA LYS A 177 -8.27 8.23 -3.78
C LYS A 177 -9.48 9.17 -3.70
N LYS A 178 -10.56 8.76 -3.02
CA LYS A 178 -11.76 9.59 -2.81
C LYS A 178 -11.49 10.81 -1.93
N TRP A 179 -10.55 10.70 -0.99
CA TRP A 179 -10.20 11.78 -0.07
C TRP A 179 -9.15 12.75 -0.60
N GLY A 180 -8.61 12.50 -1.81
CA GLY A 180 -7.52 13.32 -2.35
C GLY A 180 -6.22 13.15 -1.55
N VAL A 181 -5.91 11.93 -1.11
CA VAL A 181 -4.66 11.58 -0.43
C VAL A 181 -3.83 10.73 -1.41
N ALA A 182 -2.93 11.39 -2.13
CA ALA A 182 -2.15 10.77 -3.21
C ALA A 182 -1.26 9.62 -2.73
N THR A 183 -0.97 8.64 -3.59
CA THR A 183 -0.03 7.53 -3.32
C THR A 183 1.41 7.94 -3.57
N ASN A 184 2.36 7.43 -2.78
CA ASN A 184 3.80 7.61 -2.97
C ASN A 184 4.54 6.27 -2.98
N SER A 185 5.85 6.26 -3.27
CA SER A 185 6.66 5.03 -3.31
C SER A 185 6.53 4.20 -2.01
N LEU A 186 6.60 4.86 -0.85
CA LEU A 186 6.43 4.21 0.46
C LEU A 186 5.07 3.53 0.62
N THR A 187 3.99 4.08 0.03
CA THR A 187 2.67 3.44 0.04
C THR A 187 2.74 2.04 -0.56
N TYR A 188 3.37 1.91 -1.73
CA TYR A 188 3.48 0.63 -2.43
C TYR A 188 4.36 -0.35 -1.63
N THR A 189 5.48 0.13 -1.09
CA THR A 189 6.35 -0.68 -0.22
C THR A 189 5.57 -1.24 0.97
N ILE A 190 4.78 -0.42 1.66
CA ILE A 190 3.99 -0.84 2.83
C ILE A 190 2.99 -1.92 2.46
N ILE A 191 2.23 -1.76 1.37
CA ILE A 191 1.22 -2.77 1.03
C ILE A 191 1.85 -4.07 0.55
N PHE A 192 2.82 -4.04 -0.35
CA PHE A 192 3.41 -5.28 -0.87
C PHE A 192 4.13 -6.04 0.22
N GLN A 193 4.98 -5.36 1.01
CA GLN A 193 5.68 -6.02 2.12
C GLN A 193 4.73 -6.47 3.23
N GLY A 194 3.69 -5.67 3.54
CA GLY A 194 2.73 -6.03 4.57
C GLY A 194 1.88 -7.24 4.17
N CYS A 195 1.43 -7.33 2.91
CA CYS A 195 0.75 -8.52 2.40
C CYS A 195 1.67 -9.74 2.32
N ALA A 196 2.95 -9.57 1.99
CA ALA A 196 3.92 -10.67 1.99
C ALA A 196 4.19 -11.20 3.40
N LYS A 197 4.16 -10.34 4.42
CA LYS A 197 4.41 -10.70 5.83
C LYS A 197 3.15 -11.10 6.60
N ALA A 198 1.97 -10.93 6.01
CA ALA A 198 0.71 -11.27 6.62
C ALA A 198 0.59 -12.78 6.86
N GLU A 199 -0.12 -13.15 7.92
CA GLU A 199 -0.42 -14.55 8.24
C GLU A 199 -1.62 -15.05 7.42
N SER A 200 -2.61 -14.17 7.20
CA SER A 200 -3.77 -14.51 6.39
C SER A 200 -3.45 -14.60 4.89
N ASN A 201 -4.02 -15.63 4.26
CA ASN A 201 -3.93 -15.81 2.82
C ASN A 201 -4.81 -14.79 2.08
N LEU A 202 -4.29 -14.29 0.96
CA LEU A 202 -5.03 -13.41 0.07
C LEU A 202 -6.10 -14.18 -0.71
N ASN A 203 -7.29 -13.61 -0.77
CA ASN A 203 -8.30 -14.10 -1.71
C ASN A 203 -7.95 -13.69 -3.16
N LEU A 204 -8.66 -14.25 -4.14
CA LEU A 204 -8.38 -13.98 -5.56
C LEU A 204 -8.56 -12.50 -5.93
N ALA A 205 -9.59 -11.84 -5.40
CA ALA A 205 -9.88 -10.44 -5.69
C ALA A 205 -8.77 -9.50 -5.15
N GLN A 206 -8.31 -9.74 -3.92
CA GLN A 206 -7.19 -9.03 -3.30
C GLN A 206 -5.89 -9.27 -4.07
N SER A 207 -5.65 -10.51 -4.49
CA SER A 207 -4.47 -10.88 -5.28
C SER A 207 -4.44 -10.12 -6.62
N ARG A 208 -5.56 -10.10 -7.36
CA ARG A 208 -5.69 -9.31 -8.59
C ARG A 208 -5.56 -7.81 -8.34
N GLN A 209 -6.07 -7.33 -7.20
CA GLN A 209 -5.91 -5.93 -6.83
C GLN A 209 -4.44 -5.56 -6.59
N LEU A 210 -3.62 -6.44 -6.01
CA LEU A 210 -2.17 -6.21 -5.89
C LEU A 210 -1.47 -6.15 -7.24
N VAL A 211 -1.81 -7.05 -8.18
CA VAL A 211 -1.27 -7.02 -9.55
C VAL A 211 -1.60 -5.68 -10.22
N ALA A 212 -2.85 -5.23 -10.12
CA ALA A 212 -3.27 -3.92 -10.64
C ALA A 212 -2.54 -2.75 -9.96
N LEU A 213 -2.26 -2.83 -8.66
CA LEU A 213 -1.47 -1.83 -7.95
C LEU A 213 -0.03 -1.78 -8.42
N LEU A 214 0.59 -2.92 -8.71
CA LEU A 214 1.96 -2.96 -9.23
C LEU A 214 1.99 -2.37 -10.65
N GLN A 215 0.99 -2.68 -11.47
CA GLN A 215 0.85 -2.12 -12.81
C GLN A 215 0.69 -0.59 -12.76
N LYS A 216 -0.09 -0.08 -11.80
CA LYS A 216 -0.20 1.36 -11.57
C LYS A 216 1.12 1.97 -11.10
N ALA A 217 1.78 1.36 -10.11
CA ALA A 217 3.09 1.80 -9.64
C ALA A 217 4.13 1.83 -10.76
N HIS A 218 4.08 0.87 -11.68
CA HIS A 218 4.94 0.80 -12.85
C HIS A 218 4.66 1.97 -13.82
N LYS A 219 3.39 2.26 -14.12
CA LYS A 219 2.98 3.43 -14.94
C LYS A 219 3.46 4.74 -14.31
N ASP A 220 3.36 4.85 -12.99
CA ASP A 220 3.79 6.02 -12.22
C ASP A 220 5.32 6.10 -12.03
N ARG A 221 6.10 5.12 -12.54
CA ARG A 221 7.57 4.98 -12.35
C ARG A 221 7.98 4.89 -10.87
N LEU A 222 7.12 4.29 -10.05
CA LEU A 222 7.32 4.08 -8.61
C LEU A 222 7.60 2.61 -8.26
N ALA A 223 7.35 1.68 -9.19
CA ALA A 223 7.61 0.25 -8.98
C ALA A 223 9.11 -0.07 -9.02
N ASN A 224 9.53 -1.04 -8.20
CA ASN A 224 10.89 -1.57 -8.19
C ASN A 224 10.88 -3.10 -7.92
N VAL A 225 12.07 -3.71 -7.96
CA VAL A 225 12.24 -5.16 -7.77
C VAL A 225 11.77 -5.63 -6.38
N ILE A 226 11.87 -4.77 -5.36
CA ILE A 226 11.40 -5.09 -4.00
C ILE A 226 9.87 -5.25 -4.00
N HIS A 227 9.15 -4.41 -4.74
CA HIS A 227 7.69 -4.53 -4.88
C HIS A 227 7.30 -5.81 -5.64
N LEU A 228 8.01 -6.12 -6.73
CA LEU A 228 7.79 -7.33 -7.52
C LEU A 228 8.01 -8.59 -6.66
N ASN A 229 9.14 -8.68 -5.95
CA ASN A 229 9.47 -9.81 -5.10
C ASN A 229 8.47 -9.99 -3.95
N ALA A 230 8.04 -8.89 -3.33
CA ALA A 230 7.03 -8.95 -2.28
C ALA A 230 5.66 -9.38 -2.81
N LEU A 231 5.27 -8.97 -4.03
CA LEU A 231 4.05 -9.47 -4.68
C LEU A 231 4.13 -10.98 -4.94
N LEU A 232 5.23 -11.45 -5.54
CA LEU A 232 5.43 -12.87 -5.84
C LEU A 232 5.38 -13.74 -4.57
N ASP A 233 6.04 -13.28 -3.48
CA ASP A 233 6.01 -13.97 -2.19
C ASP A 233 4.59 -14.05 -1.60
N ALA A 234 3.82 -12.95 -1.64
CA ALA A 234 2.44 -12.92 -1.16
C ALA A 234 1.51 -13.86 -1.95
N LEU A 235 1.67 -13.89 -3.29
CA LEU A 235 0.90 -14.79 -4.17
C LEU A 235 1.27 -16.26 -3.94
N LEU A 236 2.55 -16.56 -3.75
CA LEU A 236 3.05 -17.92 -3.51
C LEU A 236 2.57 -18.48 -2.16
N LYS A 237 2.55 -17.63 -1.11
CA LYS A 237 1.98 -17.98 0.20
C LYS A 237 0.48 -18.26 0.12
N SER A 238 -0.24 -17.45 -0.65
CA SER A 238 -1.69 -17.59 -0.86
C SER A 238 -2.08 -18.64 -1.92
N GLU A 239 -1.11 -19.42 -2.40
CA GLU A 239 -1.25 -20.49 -3.39
C GLU A 239 -1.89 -20.04 -4.71
N LYS A 240 -1.64 -18.80 -5.13
CA LYS A 240 -2.16 -18.23 -6.39
C LYS A 240 -1.17 -18.44 -7.54
N LEU A 241 -0.79 -19.69 -7.80
CA LEU A 241 0.22 -20.04 -8.81
C LEU A 241 -0.07 -19.47 -10.21
N PRO A 242 -1.31 -19.47 -10.74
CA PRO A 242 -1.57 -18.87 -12.05
C PRO A 242 -1.22 -17.39 -12.13
N LEU A 243 -1.47 -16.64 -11.05
CA LEU A 243 -1.14 -15.21 -10.98
C LEU A 243 0.37 -14.96 -10.89
N VAL A 244 1.15 -15.90 -10.34
CA VAL A 244 2.62 -15.80 -10.31
C VAL A 244 3.18 -15.75 -11.74
N TRP A 245 2.65 -16.61 -12.61
CA TRP A 245 3.07 -16.67 -14.02
C TRP A 245 2.58 -15.46 -14.83
N GLU A 246 1.36 -15.00 -14.57
CA GLU A 246 0.86 -13.73 -15.15
C GLU A 246 1.76 -12.55 -14.76
N VAL A 247 2.22 -12.49 -13.50
CA VAL A 247 3.12 -11.43 -13.04
C VAL A 247 4.50 -11.51 -13.72
N LYS A 248 5.04 -12.71 -13.93
CA LYS A 248 6.29 -12.90 -14.70
C LYS A 248 6.13 -12.37 -16.12
N GLU A 249 5.10 -12.82 -16.83
CA GLU A 249 4.82 -12.38 -18.20
C GLU A 249 4.64 -10.86 -18.28
N LEU A 250 3.87 -10.28 -17.36
CA LEU A 250 3.53 -8.87 -17.40
C LEU A 250 4.70 -7.95 -17.01
N PHE A 251 5.50 -8.31 -16.01
CA PHE A 251 6.50 -7.39 -15.45
C PHE A 251 7.94 -7.73 -15.78
N ILE A 252 8.22 -8.96 -16.19
CA ILE A 252 9.57 -9.40 -16.57
C ILE A 252 9.68 -9.45 -18.10
N ASP A 253 8.71 -10.08 -18.77
CA ASP A 253 8.81 -10.35 -20.21
C ASP A 253 8.32 -9.17 -21.07
N THR A 254 7.18 -8.57 -20.71
CA THR A 254 6.53 -7.54 -21.54
C THR A 254 6.85 -6.10 -21.12
N LEU A 255 7.08 -5.83 -19.84
CA LEU A 255 7.35 -4.48 -19.31
C LEU A 255 8.71 -4.40 -18.57
N PRO A 256 9.86 -4.58 -19.26
CA PRO A 256 11.15 -4.88 -18.64
C PRO A 256 11.85 -3.71 -17.91
N LYS A 257 11.11 -2.76 -17.32
CA LYS A 257 11.72 -1.70 -16.49
C LYS A 257 12.08 -2.18 -15.08
N ILE A 258 11.50 -3.28 -14.62
CA ILE A 258 11.83 -3.90 -13.35
C ILE A 258 12.79 -5.04 -13.65
N GLU A 259 14.07 -4.85 -13.32
CA GLU A 259 15.07 -5.90 -13.53
C GLU A 259 14.89 -6.98 -12.45
N PRO A 260 14.63 -8.25 -12.83
CA PRO A 260 14.53 -9.35 -11.87
C PRO A 260 15.89 -9.63 -11.24
N ASP A 261 15.88 -10.00 -9.96
CA ASP A 261 17.08 -10.35 -9.20
C ASP A 261 17.05 -11.83 -8.76
N ALA A 262 18.08 -12.25 -8.01
CA ALA A 262 18.18 -13.62 -7.51
C ALA A 262 16.97 -14.04 -6.67
N ILE A 263 16.36 -13.09 -5.94
CA ILE A 263 15.18 -13.33 -5.12
C ILE A 263 13.97 -13.57 -6.03
N THR A 264 13.82 -12.81 -7.13
CA THR A 264 12.76 -13.02 -8.12
C THR A 264 12.77 -14.46 -8.64
N TYR A 265 13.90 -14.92 -9.15
CA TYR A 265 14.00 -16.29 -9.70
C TYR A 265 13.88 -17.36 -8.61
N THR A 266 14.37 -17.09 -7.39
CA THR A 266 14.17 -18.00 -6.25
C THR A 266 12.67 -18.21 -5.96
N LEU A 267 11.87 -17.14 -6.03
CA LEU A 267 10.42 -17.23 -5.85
C LEU A 267 9.74 -17.99 -7.00
N LEU A 268 10.17 -17.77 -8.25
CA LEU A 268 9.68 -18.51 -9.41
C LEU A 268 9.99 -20.02 -9.30
N PHE A 269 11.21 -20.40 -8.89
CA PHE A 269 11.55 -21.80 -8.65
C PHE A 269 10.75 -22.41 -7.51
N LYS A 270 10.52 -21.67 -6.42
CA LYS A 270 9.60 -22.15 -5.37
C LYS A 270 8.18 -22.35 -5.89
N ALA A 271 7.69 -21.51 -6.81
CA ALA A 271 6.39 -21.69 -7.44
C ALA A 271 6.35 -22.97 -8.30
N LEU A 272 7.39 -23.25 -9.08
CA LEU A 272 7.52 -24.52 -9.83
C LEU A 272 7.57 -25.74 -8.90
N GLY A 273 8.19 -25.60 -7.72
CA GLY A 273 8.22 -26.63 -6.70
C GLY A 273 6.85 -26.99 -6.12
N LYS A 274 5.85 -26.10 -6.28
CA LYS A 274 4.44 -26.35 -5.92
C LYS A 274 3.58 -26.83 -7.10
N SER A 275 4.12 -26.86 -8.33
CA SER A 275 3.39 -27.37 -9.49
C SER A 275 3.19 -28.89 -9.42
N GLU A 276 2.02 -29.38 -9.81
CA GLU A 276 1.71 -30.82 -9.87
C GLU A 276 2.49 -31.53 -10.99
N ASN A 277 2.72 -30.84 -12.11
CA ASN A 277 3.43 -31.40 -13.26
C ASN A 277 4.95 -31.22 -13.11
N ASN A 278 5.61 -32.22 -12.51
CA ASN A 278 7.06 -32.20 -12.29
C ASN A 278 7.88 -32.05 -13.58
N LYS A 279 7.43 -32.61 -14.71
CA LYS A 279 8.20 -32.60 -15.96
C LYS A 279 8.24 -31.20 -16.56
N GLU A 280 7.06 -30.61 -16.76
CA GLU A 280 6.91 -29.23 -17.24
C GLU A 280 7.57 -28.23 -16.30
N ALA A 281 7.47 -28.47 -14.98
CA ALA A 281 8.15 -27.64 -13.99
C ALA A 281 9.68 -27.67 -14.12
N LEU A 282 10.28 -28.79 -14.53
CA LEU A 282 11.72 -28.88 -14.77
C LEU A 282 12.13 -28.26 -16.10
N GLU A 283 11.32 -28.44 -17.15
CA GLU A 283 11.58 -27.82 -18.46
C GLU A 283 11.56 -26.28 -18.35
N THR A 284 10.53 -25.73 -17.70
CA THR A 284 10.43 -24.30 -17.41
C THR A 284 11.57 -23.81 -16.50
N ALA A 285 11.97 -24.60 -15.50
CA ALA A 285 13.09 -24.25 -14.64
C ALA A 285 14.41 -24.17 -15.41
N ASN A 286 14.63 -25.06 -16.38
CA ASN A 286 15.82 -25.06 -17.23
C ASN A 286 15.87 -23.80 -18.09
N SER A 287 14.77 -23.44 -18.74
CA SER A 287 14.69 -22.20 -19.53
C SER A 287 14.95 -20.95 -18.67
N LEU A 288 14.39 -20.89 -17.46
CA LEU A 288 14.67 -19.80 -16.51
C LEU A 288 16.14 -19.79 -16.07
N TRP A 289 16.75 -20.95 -15.85
CA TRP A 289 18.16 -21.04 -15.47
C TRP A 289 19.08 -20.55 -16.60
N GLU A 290 18.80 -20.89 -17.85
CA GLU A 290 19.51 -20.34 -19.00
C GLU A 290 19.39 -18.82 -19.04
N GLU A 291 18.20 -18.25 -18.83
CA GLU A 291 17.99 -16.80 -18.75
C GLU A 291 18.89 -16.15 -17.69
N ILE A 292 18.96 -16.74 -16.49
CA ILE A 292 19.82 -16.27 -15.38
C ILE A 292 21.29 -16.30 -15.78
N VAL A 293 21.75 -17.38 -16.40
CA VAL A 293 23.16 -17.55 -16.79
C VAL A 293 23.57 -16.51 -17.85
N HIS A 294 22.70 -16.24 -18.82
CA HIS A 294 22.93 -15.23 -19.85
C HIS A 294 22.83 -13.80 -19.29
N ASN A 295 21.97 -13.57 -18.30
CA ASN A 295 21.79 -12.26 -17.68
C ASN A 295 22.88 -11.97 -16.61
N ARG A 296 23.94 -11.26 -17.03
CA ARG A 296 25.06 -10.91 -16.13
C ARG A 296 24.66 -10.09 -14.90
N LYS A 297 23.52 -9.40 -14.93
CA LYS A 297 23.05 -8.58 -13.80
C LYS A 297 22.53 -9.42 -12.63
N VAL A 298 22.04 -10.63 -12.90
CA VAL A 298 21.56 -11.54 -11.87
C VAL A 298 22.77 -12.15 -11.16
N LYS A 299 22.91 -11.84 -9.87
CA LYS A 299 23.93 -12.44 -9.01
C LYS A 299 23.40 -13.77 -8.49
N ILE A 300 23.95 -14.88 -8.96
CA ILE A 300 23.61 -16.21 -8.44
C ILE A 300 24.10 -16.29 -6.99
N ASP A 301 23.17 -16.47 -6.06
CA ASP A 301 23.45 -16.68 -4.65
C ASP A 301 23.17 -18.14 -4.24
N SER A 302 23.52 -18.47 -3.00
CA SER A 302 23.31 -19.81 -2.44
C SER A 302 21.83 -20.22 -2.48
N TYR A 303 20.91 -19.31 -2.14
CA TYR A 303 19.48 -19.59 -2.10
C TYR A 303 18.90 -19.92 -3.48
N LEU A 304 19.31 -19.21 -4.52
CA LEU A 304 18.89 -19.42 -5.90
C LEU A 304 19.37 -20.77 -6.42
N ALA A 305 20.66 -21.08 -6.24
CA ALA A 305 21.23 -22.37 -6.66
C ALA A 305 20.55 -23.54 -5.93
N ARG A 306 20.28 -23.39 -4.64
CA ARG A 306 19.54 -24.39 -3.86
C ARG A 306 18.11 -24.57 -4.34
N ALA A 307 17.39 -23.48 -4.60
CA ALA A 307 16.00 -23.54 -5.07
C ALA A 307 15.91 -24.28 -6.41
N TYR A 308 16.86 -24.05 -7.32
CA TYR A 308 16.94 -24.79 -8.59
C TYR A 308 17.23 -26.28 -8.36
N ALA A 309 18.22 -26.62 -7.53
CA ALA A 309 18.56 -28.02 -7.24
C ALA A 309 17.41 -28.80 -6.59
N LEU A 310 16.64 -28.16 -5.70
CA LEU A 310 15.50 -28.79 -5.02
C LEU A 310 14.41 -29.27 -5.97
N LEU A 311 14.24 -28.62 -7.14
CA LEU A 311 13.27 -29.04 -8.15
C LEU A 311 13.57 -30.46 -8.66
N TYR A 312 14.85 -30.78 -8.84
CA TYR A 312 15.31 -32.10 -9.26
C TYR A 312 15.16 -33.15 -8.16
N LEU A 313 15.50 -32.78 -6.93
CA LEU A 313 15.45 -33.67 -5.77
C LEU A 313 14.02 -34.09 -5.41
N ARG A 314 13.00 -33.30 -5.75
CA ARG A 314 11.58 -33.66 -5.57
C ARG A 314 11.15 -34.88 -6.40
N SER A 315 11.81 -35.12 -7.54
CA SER A 315 11.42 -36.19 -8.45
C SER A 315 11.56 -37.58 -7.82
N LYS A 316 10.82 -38.56 -8.33
CA LYS A 316 10.98 -39.98 -7.96
C LYS A 316 12.01 -40.70 -8.84
N ASN A 317 12.50 -40.04 -9.89
CA ASN A 317 13.46 -40.63 -10.83
C ASN A 317 14.88 -40.47 -10.26
N ILE A 318 15.58 -41.59 -10.11
CA ILE A 318 16.95 -41.67 -9.61
C ILE A 318 17.89 -40.74 -10.38
N GLU A 319 17.75 -40.67 -11.71
CA GLU A 319 18.66 -39.87 -12.56
C GLU A 319 18.50 -38.36 -12.32
N LEU A 320 17.25 -37.92 -12.09
CA LEU A 320 16.95 -36.54 -11.73
C LEU A 320 17.44 -36.22 -10.31
N ILE A 321 17.32 -37.16 -9.36
CA ILE A 321 17.88 -36.98 -8.02
C ILE A 321 19.41 -36.83 -8.08
N LYS A 322 20.10 -37.69 -8.84
CA LYS A 322 21.54 -37.56 -9.10
C LYS A 322 21.88 -36.18 -9.67
N ARG A 323 21.09 -35.71 -10.64
CA ARG A 323 21.26 -34.37 -11.21
C ARG A 323 21.17 -33.26 -10.15
N GLY A 324 20.17 -33.33 -9.28
CA GLY A 324 20.03 -32.39 -8.16
C GLY A 324 21.24 -32.37 -7.22
N ILE A 325 21.80 -33.55 -6.92
CA ILE A 325 23.03 -33.67 -6.12
C ILE A 325 24.24 -33.07 -6.84
N ILE A 326 24.38 -33.30 -8.15
CA ILE A 326 25.45 -32.69 -8.96
C ILE A 326 25.35 -31.16 -8.95
N ILE A 327 24.13 -30.60 -9.06
CA ILE A 327 23.92 -29.14 -8.97
C ILE A 327 24.33 -28.62 -7.58
N LEU A 328 23.94 -29.29 -6.49
CA LEU A 328 24.38 -28.86 -5.16
C LEU A 328 25.90 -28.95 -5.02
N ARG A 329 26.51 -30.05 -5.46
CA ARG A 329 27.96 -30.24 -5.40
C ARG A 329 28.75 -29.31 -6.32
N SER A 330 28.14 -28.72 -7.34
CA SER A 330 28.82 -27.74 -8.19
C SER A 330 28.87 -26.37 -7.53
N TYR A 331 27.90 -26.06 -6.67
CA TYR A 331 27.75 -24.76 -6.01
C TYR A 331 28.19 -24.70 -4.55
N TYR A 332 28.23 -25.83 -3.85
CA TYR A 332 28.58 -25.91 -2.43
C TYR A 332 29.87 -26.67 -2.20
N ASP A 333 30.65 -26.25 -1.21
CA ASP A 333 31.86 -26.93 -0.75
C ASP A 333 31.50 -28.13 0.13
N VAL A 334 30.95 -29.16 -0.50
CA VAL A 334 30.60 -30.45 0.13
C VAL A 334 31.42 -31.55 -0.55
N CYS A 335 31.76 -32.63 0.18
CA CYS A 335 32.71 -33.70 -0.21
C CYS A 335 32.83 -33.98 -1.73
N PRO A 336 34.06 -34.24 -2.22
CA PRO A 336 34.39 -34.24 -3.65
C PRO A 336 33.53 -35.17 -4.52
N VAL A 337 33.38 -34.77 -5.79
CA VAL A 337 32.53 -35.41 -6.81
C VAL A 337 32.81 -36.92 -6.95
N ASN A 338 34.07 -37.32 -6.80
CA ASN A 338 34.59 -38.68 -7.03
C ASN A 338 33.97 -39.77 -6.12
N GLU A 339 33.37 -39.41 -4.98
CA GLU A 339 32.76 -40.39 -4.07
C GLU A 339 31.35 -40.86 -4.51
N VAL A 340 30.71 -40.18 -5.46
CA VAL A 340 29.33 -40.52 -5.91
C VAL A 340 29.28 -41.31 -7.21
N GLU A 341 30.26 -41.15 -8.10
CA GLU A 341 30.38 -42.00 -9.29
C GLU A 341 30.55 -43.49 -8.93
N ASN A 342 31.09 -43.76 -7.73
CA ASN A 342 31.24 -45.11 -7.18
C ASN A 342 29.98 -45.69 -6.53
N ILE A 343 28.88 -44.93 -6.46
CA ILE A 343 27.61 -45.43 -5.92
C ILE A 343 26.88 -46.20 -7.04
N SER A 344 27.21 -47.49 -7.16
CA SER A 344 26.56 -48.44 -8.06
C SER A 344 25.09 -48.64 -7.67
N MET A 345 24.17 -48.31 -8.59
CA MET A 345 22.72 -48.44 -8.38
C MET A 345 22.06 -49.12 -9.56
N LYS A 346 21.16 -50.06 -9.26
CA LYS A 346 20.43 -50.86 -10.26
C LYS A 346 19.63 -49.94 -11.19
N PRO A 347 19.69 -50.16 -12.52
CA PRO A 347 19.00 -49.31 -13.48
C PRO A 347 17.47 -49.37 -13.30
N PRO A 348 16.75 -48.26 -13.54
CA PRO A 348 15.29 -48.23 -13.43
C PRO A 348 14.65 -49.16 -14.47
N LYS A 349 13.64 -49.93 -14.04
CA LYS A 349 12.94 -50.93 -14.89
C LYS A 349 12.05 -50.33 -16.00
N LYS A 350 11.90 -49.01 -16.10
CA LYS A 350 11.11 -48.34 -17.15
C LYS A 350 11.74 -47.02 -17.57
N ALA A 351 11.94 -46.85 -18.87
CA ALA A 351 12.37 -45.60 -19.49
C ALA A 351 11.20 -44.59 -19.47
N THR A 352 11.05 -43.86 -18.36
CA THR A 352 10.28 -42.61 -18.39
C THR A 352 11.07 -41.56 -19.15
N THR A 353 10.44 -40.87 -20.09
CA THR A 353 11.05 -39.75 -20.83
C THR A 353 11.57 -38.70 -19.86
N VAL A 354 12.89 -38.62 -19.71
CA VAL A 354 13.57 -37.64 -18.86
C VAL A 354 13.49 -36.28 -19.57
N PRO A 355 13.16 -35.17 -18.88
CA PRO A 355 13.21 -33.85 -19.50
C PRO A 355 14.63 -33.55 -20.01
N VAL A 356 14.75 -32.74 -21.06
CA VAL A 356 16.06 -32.34 -21.62
C VAL A 356 16.85 -31.63 -20.52
N LEU A 357 18.01 -32.20 -20.16
CA LEU A 357 18.87 -31.68 -19.10
C LEU A 357 19.86 -30.68 -19.67
N LEU A 358 20.04 -29.54 -19.00
CA LEU A 358 21.13 -28.61 -19.30
C LEU A 358 22.49 -29.31 -19.12
N PRO A 359 23.52 -29.01 -19.94
CA PRO A 359 24.89 -29.50 -19.72
C PRO A 359 25.43 -29.14 -18.31
N VAL A 360 26.40 -29.91 -17.78
CA VAL A 360 26.94 -29.64 -16.42
C VAL A 360 27.67 -28.30 -16.38
N ASP A 361 28.39 -27.95 -17.44
CA ASP A 361 29.19 -26.72 -17.51
C ASP A 361 28.33 -25.46 -17.54
N THR A 362 27.08 -25.57 -18.02
CA THR A 362 26.12 -24.46 -18.02
C THR A 362 25.42 -24.28 -16.67
N ILE A 363 25.52 -25.26 -15.75
CA ILE A 363 24.95 -25.15 -14.41
C ILE A 363 25.70 -24.12 -13.59
N ASN A 364 27.04 -24.21 -13.49
CA ASN A 364 27.88 -23.27 -12.73
C ASN A 364 29.05 -22.72 -13.57
N PRO A 365 28.76 -21.88 -14.58
CA PRO A 365 29.76 -21.41 -15.54
C PRO A 365 30.83 -20.53 -14.87
N ARG A 366 30.49 -19.89 -13.75
CA ARG A 366 31.39 -19.01 -13.00
C ARG A 366 32.17 -19.71 -11.89
N LYS A 367 32.01 -21.04 -11.74
CA LYS A 367 32.66 -21.85 -10.69
C LYS A 367 32.48 -21.26 -9.28
N LEU A 368 31.30 -20.69 -9.01
CA LEU A 368 30.98 -20.13 -7.69
C LEU A 368 30.90 -21.24 -6.64
N ARG A 369 31.44 -20.98 -5.46
CA ARG A 369 31.44 -21.91 -4.32
C ARG A 369 30.91 -21.23 -3.06
N PHE A 370 29.95 -21.88 -2.42
CA PHE A 370 29.31 -21.43 -1.19
C PHE A 370 29.57 -22.42 -0.07
N GLN A 371 29.71 -21.92 1.16
CA GLN A 371 29.73 -22.79 2.33
C GLN A 371 28.34 -23.42 2.53
N PRO A 372 28.27 -24.74 2.79
CA PRO A 372 26.98 -25.39 3.05
C PRO A 372 26.36 -24.88 4.35
N ASP A 373 25.07 -24.58 4.30
CA ASP A 373 24.27 -24.42 5.51
C ASP A 373 23.74 -25.79 5.97
N LYS A 374 23.31 -25.87 7.24
CA LYS A 374 22.75 -27.11 7.82
C LYS A 374 21.62 -27.69 6.95
N ALA A 375 20.82 -26.83 6.33
CA ALA A 375 19.74 -27.26 5.44
C ALA A 375 20.26 -27.98 4.19
N VAL A 376 21.34 -27.49 3.55
CA VAL A 376 21.97 -28.16 2.41
C VAL A 376 22.56 -29.51 2.81
N GLU A 377 23.18 -29.61 3.98
CA GLU A 377 23.69 -30.89 4.50
C GLU A 377 22.57 -31.91 4.71
N GLU A 378 21.47 -31.51 5.37
CA GLU A 378 20.28 -32.34 5.57
C GLU A 378 19.63 -32.77 4.25
N ILE A 379 19.53 -31.85 3.29
CA ILE A 379 19.01 -32.13 1.94
C ILE A 379 19.88 -33.18 1.24
N LEU A 380 21.21 -33.05 1.31
CA LEU A 380 22.13 -34.00 0.70
C LEU A 380 22.04 -35.37 1.37
N GLN A 381 22.10 -35.43 2.70
CA GLN A 381 21.94 -36.67 3.46
C GLN A 381 20.65 -37.40 3.09
N HIS A 382 19.51 -36.70 3.11
CA HIS A 382 18.22 -37.27 2.74
C HIS A 382 18.19 -37.75 1.27
N SER A 383 18.82 -36.99 0.37
CA SER A 383 18.91 -37.36 -1.05
C SER A 383 19.76 -38.62 -1.26
N TYR A 384 20.86 -38.78 -0.54
CA TYR A 384 21.66 -40.01 -0.55
C TYR A 384 20.89 -41.22 -0.02
N MET A 385 20.17 -41.06 1.09
CA MET A 385 19.33 -42.12 1.65
C MET A 385 18.25 -42.60 0.67
N ARG A 386 17.72 -41.68 -0.15
CA ARG A 386 16.75 -42.00 -1.21
C ARG A 386 17.36 -42.70 -2.42
N LEU A 387 18.65 -42.51 -2.66
CA LEU A 387 19.36 -43.22 -3.71
C LEU A 387 19.63 -44.68 -3.27
N THR A 388 20.00 -44.90 -2.00
CA THR A 388 20.36 -46.22 -1.45
C THR A 388 19.20 -47.19 -1.21
N LYS A 389 17.96 -46.69 -1.17
CA LYS A 389 16.73 -47.51 -1.03
C LYS A 389 16.17 -47.88 -2.40
#